data_AF-A0A9X3XBI7-F1
#
_entry.id   AF-A0A9X3XBI7-F1
#
_cell.length_a   1.000
_cell.length_b   1.000
_cell.length_c   1.000
_cell.angle_alpha   90.00
_cell.angle_beta   90.00
_cell.angle_gamma   90.00
#
_symmetry.space_group_name_H-M   'P 1'
#
loop_
_entity.id
_entity.type
_entity.pdbx_description
1 polymer ?
#
loop_
_entity_poly.entity_id
_entity_poly.type
_entity_poly.pdbx_seq_one_letter_code
_entity_poly.pdbx_strand_id
1 'polypeptide(L)'
;MAPISLRSSHTLDEPKLEALVELMYLAAYADGGFGTDEKRHFARSVQSLTDRKVTPDQLEQLITRLDAARKASGTAALLEGARQTLGSPIACRVALSLAIGVITADGAISKAERAMIHEIGAALGLDHEGIEEMLREEEGA
;
A
#
# COMPACT_ATOMS: atom_id res chain seq x y z
N MET A 1 -5.20 -8.91 -23.62
CA MET A 1 -4.96 -9.49 -22.28
C MET A 1 -5.93 -8.84 -21.32
N ALA A 2 -6.78 -9.62 -20.65
CA ALA A 2 -7.60 -9.11 -19.55
C ALA A 2 -6.69 -8.82 -18.35
N PRO A 3 -6.94 -7.76 -17.55
CA PRO A 3 -6.24 -7.59 -16.29
C PRO A 3 -6.52 -8.82 -15.43
N ILE A 4 -5.48 -9.40 -14.84
CA ILE A 4 -5.60 -10.50 -13.89
C ILE A 4 -6.44 -9.96 -12.73
N SER A 5 -7.72 -10.31 -12.71
CA SER A 5 -8.60 -9.94 -11.62
C SER A 5 -8.22 -10.82 -10.43
N LEU A 6 -7.46 -10.27 -9.49
CA LEU A 6 -7.05 -10.90 -8.23
C LEU A 6 -8.23 -11.20 -7.27
N ARG A 7 -9.47 -10.97 -7.72
CA ARG A 7 -10.63 -10.75 -6.87
C ARG A 7 -11.47 -12.01 -6.74
N SER A 8 -11.01 -12.91 -5.88
CA SER A 8 -11.95 -13.78 -5.15
C SER A 8 -12.62 -12.95 -4.06
N SER A 9 -13.94 -12.88 -4.11
CA SER A 9 -14.82 -12.30 -3.11
C SER A 9 -14.51 -12.82 -1.69
N HIS A 10 -14.40 -11.90 -0.72
CA HIS A 10 -14.41 -12.10 0.76
C HIS A 10 -13.06 -12.24 1.49
N THR A 11 -12.13 -11.30 1.35
CA THR A 11 -11.12 -11.12 2.41
C THR A 11 -11.26 -9.79 3.16
N LEU A 12 -11.71 -8.74 2.49
CA LEU A 12 -12.10 -7.47 3.13
C LEU A 12 -13.42 -7.02 2.47
N ASP A 13 -14.47 -6.79 3.26
CA ASP A 13 -15.79 -6.38 2.73
C ASP A 13 -15.77 -5.03 1.96
N GLU A 14 -14.64 -4.30 1.99
CA GLU A 14 -14.40 -3.09 1.21
C GLU A 14 -13.28 -3.30 0.15
N PRO A 15 -13.60 -3.24 -1.16
CA PRO A 15 -12.59 -3.23 -2.24
C PRO A 15 -11.56 -2.10 -2.10
N LYS A 16 -11.92 -1.02 -1.41
CA LYS A 16 -11.04 0.10 -1.10
C LYS A 16 -10.00 -0.25 -0.05
N LEU A 17 -10.34 -1.12 0.90
CA LEU A 17 -9.40 -1.59 1.92
C LEU A 17 -8.38 -2.55 1.30
N GLU A 18 -8.79 -3.41 0.36
CA GLU A 18 -7.83 -4.27 -0.36
C GLU A 18 -6.82 -3.44 -1.16
N ALA A 19 -7.30 -2.41 -1.89
CA ALA A 19 -6.43 -1.50 -2.64
C ALA A 19 -5.51 -0.68 -1.72
N LEU A 20 -5.99 -0.31 -0.53
CA LEU A 20 -5.18 0.36 0.50
C LEU A 20 -4.04 -0.56 0.97
N VAL A 21 -4.38 -1.78 1.36
CA VAL A 21 -3.43 -2.76 1.88
C VAL A 21 -2.42 -3.18 0.80
N GLU A 22 -2.84 -3.25 -0.46
CA GLU A 22 -1.98 -3.43 -1.63
C GLU A 22 -0.95 -2.30 -1.78
N LEU A 23 -1.39 -1.03 -1.71
CA LEU A 23 -0.47 0.11 -1.78
C LEU A 23 0.51 0.15 -0.61
N MET A 24 0.02 -0.13 0.59
CA MET A 24 0.86 -0.22 1.77
C MET A 24 1.90 -1.36 1.64
N TYR A 25 1.50 -2.52 1.10
CA TYR A 25 2.42 -3.65 0.86
C TYR A 25 3.51 -3.28 -0.15
N LEU A 26 3.13 -2.60 -1.24
CA LEU A 26 4.09 -2.16 -2.26
C LEU A 26 5.09 -1.16 -1.71
N ALA A 27 4.62 -0.22 -0.87
CA ALA A 27 5.49 0.76 -0.26
C ALA A 27 6.44 0.14 0.77
N ALA A 28 5.98 -0.84 1.55
CA ALA A 28 6.82 -1.58 2.49
C ALA A 28 7.79 -2.55 1.82
N TYR A 29 7.61 -2.88 0.53
CA TYR A 29 8.55 -3.70 -0.24
C TYR A 29 9.73 -2.88 -0.79
N ALA A 30 9.77 -1.55 -0.62
CA ALA A 30 10.72 -0.64 -1.26
C ALA A 30 12.20 -1.04 -1.17
N ASP A 31 12.62 -1.67 -0.07
CA ASP A 31 14.04 -2.00 0.17
C ASP A 31 14.51 -3.31 -0.48
N GLY A 32 13.60 -4.05 -1.13
CA GLY A 32 13.89 -5.34 -1.78
C GLY A 32 13.49 -6.56 -0.95
N GLY A 33 13.05 -6.40 0.29
CA GLY A 33 12.56 -7.45 1.17
C GLY A 33 11.29 -7.09 1.91
N PHE A 34 10.41 -8.08 2.09
CA PHE A 34 9.31 -8.01 3.06
C PHE A 34 9.54 -9.12 4.08
N GLY A 35 10.44 -8.83 5.01
CA GLY A 35 10.90 -9.75 6.04
C GLY A 35 9.86 -9.97 7.14
N THR A 36 10.22 -10.79 8.12
CA THR A 36 9.31 -11.20 9.20
C THR A 36 8.94 -10.02 10.11
N ASP A 37 9.83 -9.05 10.25
CA ASP A 37 9.61 -7.87 11.08
C ASP A 37 8.75 -6.86 10.32
N GLU A 38 9.06 -6.54 9.05
CA GLU A 38 8.21 -5.65 8.23
C GLU A 38 6.77 -6.19 8.12
N LYS A 39 6.61 -7.51 7.94
CA LYS A 39 5.28 -8.16 7.96
C LYS A 39 4.51 -7.91 9.25
N ARG A 40 5.20 -7.97 10.39
CA ARG A 40 4.59 -7.78 11.71
C ARG A 40 4.21 -6.32 11.95
N HIS A 41 5.06 -5.39 11.52
CA HIS A 41 4.79 -3.96 11.58
C HIS A 41 3.59 -3.60 10.69
N PHE A 42 3.63 -4.02 9.43
CA PHE A 42 2.51 -3.90 8.51
C PHE A 42 1.21 -4.48 9.08
N ALA A 43 1.29 -5.67 9.70
CA ALA A 43 0.12 -6.30 10.30
C ALA A 43 -0.50 -5.50 11.44
N ARG A 44 0.33 -4.92 12.31
CA ARG A 44 -0.14 -4.04 13.37
C ARG A 44 -0.79 -2.78 12.81
N SER A 45 -0.20 -2.18 11.79
CA SER A 45 -0.72 -0.95 11.18
C SER A 45 -2.06 -1.18 10.47
N VAL A 46 -2.19 -2.27 9.69
CA VAL A 46 -3.46 -2.64 9.06
C VAL A 46 -4.53 -2.97 10.11
N GLN A 47 -4.18 -3.68 11.18
CA GLN A 47 -5.11 -3.94 12.28
C GLN A 47 -5.56 -2.67 12.99
N SER A 48 -4.67 -1.70 13.18
CA SER A 48 -5.02 -0.40 13.76
C SER A 48 -6.00 0.36 12.87
N LEU A 49 -5.71 0.44 11.57
CA LEU A 49 -6.54 1.14 10.59
C LEU A 49 -7.92 0.52 10.37
N THR A 50 -8.06 -0.77 10.68
CA THR A 50 -9.30 -1.53 10.42
C THR A 50 -10.10 -1.78 11.70
N ASP A 51 -9.80 -1.09 12.80
CA ASP A 51 -10.39 -1.36 14.12
C ASP A 51 -10.32 -2.85 14.50
N ARG A 52 -9.23 -3.52 14.11
CA ARG A 52 -8.97 -4.96 14.30
C ARG A 52 -10.00 -5.88 13.66
N LYS A 53 -10.75 -5.41 12.66
CA LYS A 53 -11.68 -6.23 11.88
C LYS A 53 -10.96 -7.25 11.00
N VAL A 54 -9.69 -6.97 10.65
CA VAL A 54 -8.85 -7.86 9.85
C VAL A 54 -8.06 -8.78 10.77
N THR A 55 -8.24 -10.08 10.61
CA THR A 55 -7.49 -11.07 11.40
C THR A 55 -6.05 -11.21 10.87
N PRO A 56 -5.09 -11.63 11.71
CA PRO A 56 -3.73 -11.94 11.26
C PRO A 56 -3.69 -12.90 10.07
N ASP A 57 -4.50 -13.97 10.12
CA ASP A 57 -4.58 -14.96 9.03
C ASP A 57 -5.10 -14.38 7.71
N GLN A 58 -6.13 -13.53 7.76
CA GLN A 58 -6.65 -12.86 6.57
C GLN A 58 -5.60 -11.97 5.93
N LEU A 59 -4.84 -11.26 6.76
CA LEU A 59 -3.79 -10.39 6.28
C LEU A 59 -2.60 -11.17 5.71
N GLU A 60 -2.19 -12.26 6.35
CA GLU A 60 -1.13 -13.12 5.85
C GLU A 60 -1.50 -13.72 4.48
N GLN A 61 -2.74 -14.20 4.33
CA GLN A 61 -3.25 -14.66 3.04
C GLN A 61 -3.22 -13.56 1.97
N LEU A 62 -3.58 -12.33 2.35
CA LEU A 62 -3.55 -11.19 1.43
C LEU A 62 -2.12 -10.84 1.01
N ILE A 63 -1.17 -10.79 1.95
CA ILE A 63 0.26 -10.58 1.69
C ILE A 63 0.81 -11.67 0.75
N THR A 64 0.50 -12.93 1.00
CA THR A 64 0.93 -14.05 0.14
C THR A 64 0.38 -13.90 -1.29
N ARG A 65 -0.89 -13.51 -1.44
CA ARG A 65 -1.49 -13.26 -2.76
C ARG A 65 -0.83 -12.07 -3.46
N LEU A 66 -0.57 -10.98 -2.74
CA LEU A 66 0.09 -9.79 -3.28
C LEU A 66 1.53 -10.10 -3.73
N ASP A 67 2.29 -10.88 -2.95
CA ASP A 67 3.64 -11.29 -3.35
C ASP A 67 3.61 -12.18 -4.60
N ALA A 68 2.68 -13.14 -4.67
CA ALA A 68 2.50 -13.97 -5.86
C ALA A 68 2.09 -13.12 -7.09
N ALA A 69 1.18 -12.17 -6.91
CA ALA A 69 0.70 -11.29 -7.97
C ALA A 69 1.80 -10.37 -8.49
N ARG A 70 2.61 -9.81 -7.57
CA ARG A 70 3.77 -8.97 -7.88
C ARG A 70 4.83 -9.74 -8.64
N LYS A 71 5.13 -10.97 -8.22
CA LYS A 71 6.07 -11.86 -8.94
C LYS A 71 5.57 -12.23 -10.34
N ALA A 72 4.26 -12.39 -10.52
CA ALA A 72 3.67 -12.76 -11.80
C ALA A 72 3.54 -11.57 -12.77
N SER A 73 3.15 -10.39 -12.28
CA SER A 73 2.69 -9.26 -13.11
C SER A 73 3.56 -8.02 -13.00
N GLY A 74 4.45 -7.97 -12.01
CA GLY A 74 5.27 -6.80 -11.68
C GLY A 74 4.53 -5.73 -10.88
N THR A 75 5.30 -4.85 -10.25
CA THR A 75 4.80 -3.76 -9.39
C THR A 75 3.89 -2.79 -10.15
N ALA A 76 4.23 -2.43 -11.40
CA ALA A 76 3.44 -1.49 -12.19
C ALA A 76 2.01 -1.99 -12.48
N ALA A 77 1.83 -3.30 -12.69
CA ALA A 77 0.51 -3.88 -12.92
C ALA A 77 -0.37 -3.85 -11.66
N LEU A 78 0.24 -4.03 -10.49
CA LEU A 78 -0.46 -3.91 -9.20
C LEU A 78 -0.89 -2.47 -8.93
N LEU A 79 0.00 -1.49 -9.18
CA LEU A 79 -0.32 -0.07 -8.99
C LEU A 79 -1.47 0.39 -9.90
N GLU A 80 -1.49 -0.05 -11.16
CA GLU A 80 -2.59 0.25 -12.07
C GLU A 80 -3.91 -0.41 -11.61
N GLY A 81 -3.84 -1.64 -11.10
CA GLY A 81 -4.99 -2.32 -10.49
C GLY A 81 -5.53 -1.58 -9.26
N ALA A 82 -4.65 -1.12 -8.37
CA ALA A 82 -5.01 -0.33 -7.20
C ALA A 82 -5.67 1.00 -7.61
N ARG A 83 -5.07 1.72 -8.58
CA ARG A 83 -5.61 2.98 -9.12
C ARG A 83 -7.02 2.81 -9.70
N GLN A 84 -7.25 1.76 -10.49
CA GLN A 84 -8.57 1.44 -11.05
C GLN A 84 -9.61 1.12 -9.97
N THR A 85 -9.18 0.47 -8.87
CA THR A 85 -10.05 0.12 -7.75
C THR A 85 -10.45 1.32 -6.92
N LEU A 86 -9.49 2.19 -6.63
CA LEU A 86 -9.72 3.43 -5.87
C LEU A 86 -10.64 4.38 -6.66
N GLY A 87 -10.56 4.33 -7.99
CA GLY A 87 -11.54 4.91 -8.91
C GLY A 87 -11.65 6.44 -8.88
N SER A 88 -10.89 7.11 -8.01
CA SER A 88 -10.86 8.56 -7.88
C SER A 88 -9.48 9.05 -7.41
N PRO A 89 -9.01 10.21 -7.90
CA PRO A 89 -7.76 10.81 -7.44
C PRO A 89 -7.73 11.10 -5.93
N ILE A 90 -8.88 11.46 -5.34
CA ILE A 90 -9.02 11.69 -3.90
C ILE A 90 -8.76 10.39 -3.13
N ALA A 91 -9.33 9.26 -3.57
CA ALA A 91 -9.08 7.97 -2.94
C ALA A 91 -7.61 7.53 -3.09
N CYS A 92 -6.98 7.82 -4.23
CA CYS A 92 -5.54 7.62 -4.41
C CYS A 92 -4.71 8.44 -3.42
N ARG A 93 -5.05 9.73 -3.23
CA ARG A 93 -4.37 10.60 -2.27
C ARG A 93 -4.54 10.10 -0.84
N VAL A 94 -5.76 9.75 -0.44
CA VAL A 94 -6.02 9.19 0.91
C VAL A 94 -5.25 7.89 1.11
N ALA A 95 -5.24 7.00 0.12
CA ALA A 95 -4.53 5.74 0.23
C ALA A 95 -3.01 5.92 0.34
N LEU A 96 -2.44 6.87 -0.41
CA LEU A 96 -1.02 7.19 -0.30
C LEU A 96 -0.67 7.81 1.06
N SER A 97 -1.48 8.76 1.58
CA SER A 97 -1.25 9.35 2.91
C SER A 97 -1.24 8.27 3.99
N LEU A 98 -2.20 7.35 3.96
CA LEU A 98 -2.24 6.23 4.89
C LEU A 98 -1.02 5.30 4.75
N ALA A 99 -0.53 5.07 3.52
CA ALA A 99 0.70 4.32 3.32
C ALA A 99 1.93 5.04 3.89
N ILE A 100 2.04 6.35 3.70
CA ILE A 100 3.12 7.18 4.27
C ILE A 100 3.09 7.09 5.80
N GLY A 101 1.93 7.30 6.43
CA GLY A 101 1.76 7.23 7.88
C GLY A 101 2.17 5.88 8.49
N VAL A 102 2.05 4.79 7.72
CA VAL A 102 2.49 3.46 8.16
C VAL A 102 3.99 3.26 8.04
N ILE A 103 4.63 3.85 7.03
CA ILE A 103 6.09 3.82 6.85
C ILE A 103 6.76 4.70 7.90
N THR A 104 6.19 5.86 8.21
CA THR A 104 6.71 6.80 9.23
C THR A 104 6.50 6.33 10.66
N ALA A 105 5.58 5.39 10.90
CA ALA A 105 5.23 4.92 12.25
C ALA A 105 6.42 4.32 13.02
N ASP A 106 7.49 3.90 12.34
CA ASP A 106 8.69 3.30 12.96
C ASP A 106 9.92 4.25 12.96
N GLY A 107 9.78 5.47 12.44
CA GLY A 107 10.83 6.49 12.44
C GLY A 107 10.91 7.34 11.18
N ALA A 108 12.09 7.91 10.92
CA ALA A 108 12.32 8.79 9.78
C ALA A 108 12.34 8.01 8.45
N ILE A 109 11.72 8.59 7.42
CA ILE A 109 11.69 8.02 6.06
C ILE A 109 13.11 8.03 5.46
N SER A 110 13.58 6.86 5.06
CA SER A 110 14.83 6.70 4.33
C SER A 110 14.73 7.24 2.89
N LYS A 111 15.88 7.50 2.26
CA LYS A 111 15.91 7.93 0.85
C LYS A 111 15.26 6.91 -0.10
N ALA A 112 15.37 5.62 0.22
CA ALA A 112 14.78 4.55 -0.59
C ALA A 112 13.25 4.54 -0.48
N GLU A 113 12.72 4.69 0.73
CA GLU A 113 11.27 4.78 0.97
C GLU A 113 10.68 6.03 0.34
N ARG A 114 11.36 7.19 0.46
CA ARG A 114 10.92 8.44 -0.19
C ARG A 114 10.86 8.27 -1.71
N ALA A 115 11.88 7.69 -2.32
CA ALA A 115 11.87 7.41 -3.76
C ALA A 115 10.70 6.50 -4.16
N MET A 116 10.41 5.46 -3.36
CA MET A 116 9.28 4.56 -3.61
C MET A 116 7.93 5.26 -3.46
N ILE A 117 7.76 6.12 -2.45
CA ILE A 117 6.54 6.90 -2.25
C ILE A 117 6.28 7.79 -3.48
N HIS A 118 7.33 8.38 -4.07
CA HIS A 118 7.19 9.11 -5.33
C HIS A 118 6.82 8.23 -6.52
N GLU A 119 7.42 7.04 -6.65
CA GLU A 119 7.07 6.11 -7.73
C GLU A 119 5.60 5.65 -7.63
N ILE A 120 5.16 5.31 -6.43
CA ILE A 120 3.77 4.91 -6.15
C ILE A 120 2.84 6.09 -6.41
N GLY A 121 3.14 7.28 -5.89
CA GLY A 121 2.33 8.48 -6.08
C GLY A 121 2.20 8.87 -7.55
N ALA A 122 3.31 8.82 -8.31
CA ALA A 122 3.30 9.06 -9.74
C ALA A 122 2.44 8.03 -10.49
N ALA A 123 2.54 6.74 -10.15
CA ALA A 123 1.71 5.69 -10.73
C ALA A 123 0.22 5.85 -10.41
N LEU A 124 -0.09 6.43 -9.24
CA LEU A 124 -1.45 6.78 -8.85
C LEU A 124 -1.97 8.06 -9.51
N GLY A 125 -1.12 8.80 -10.23
CA GLY A 125 -1.45 10.05 -10.92
C GLY A 125 -1.36 11.29 -10.03
N LEU A 126 -0.61 11.23 -8.93
CA LEU A 126 -0.33 12.37 -8.05
C LEU A 126 0.92 13.12 -8.55
N ASP A 127 0.94 14.42 -8.34
CA ASP A 127 2.09 15.26 -8.69
C ASP A 127 3.16 15.22 -7.60
N HIS A 128 4.38 15.59 -7.98
CA HIS A 128 5.52 15.57 -7.06
C HIS A 128 5.32 16.50 -5.86
N GLU A 129 4.74 17.70 -6.10
CA GLU A 129 4.48 18.69 -5.05
C GLU A 129 3.45 18.21 -4.03
N GLY A 130 2.35 17.59 -4.47
CA GLY A 130 1.36 16.99 -3.58
C GLY A 130 1.92 15.84 -2.76
N ILE A 131 2.81 15.03 -3.34
CA ILE A 131 3.49 13.94 -2.60
C ILE A 131 4.43 14.54 -1.52
N GLU A 132 5.20 15.58 -1.86
CA GLU A 132 6.09 16.28 -0.90
C GLU A 132 5.33 17.02 0.21
N GLU A 133 4.14 17.53 -0.08
CA GLU A 133 3.24 18.07 0.95
C GLU A 133 2.83 16.99 1.96
N MET A 134 2.37 15.84 1.46
CA MET A 134 1.93 14.72 2.31
C MET A 134 3.07 14.15 3.16
N LEU A 135 4.28 14.05 2.60
CA LEU A 135 5.47 13.62 3.34
C LEU A 135 5.77 14.57 4.52
N ARG A 136 5.68 15.89 4.30
CA ARG A 136 5.90 16.89 5.36
C ARG A 136 4.83 16.88 6.43
N GLU A 137 3.57 16.64 6.05
CA GLU A 137 2.46 16.52 7.00
C GLU A 137 2.68 15.35 7.97
N GLU A 138 3.09 14.19 7.45
CA GLU A 138 3.32 12.99 8.26
C GLU A 138 4.65 13.02 9.04
N GLU A 139 5.68 13.70 8.54
CA GLU A 139 6.95 13.90 9.28
C GLU A 139 6.83 14.97 10.41
N GLY A 140 5.80 15.82 10.35
CA GLY A 140 5.58 16.93 11.29
C GLY A 140 4.44 16.74 12.30
N ALA A 141 3.68 15.64 12.19
CA ALA A 141 2.55 15.28 13.07
C ALA A 141 3.00 14.47 14.30
#